data_AF-A0A2P6NF85-F1
#
_entry.id   AF-A0A2P6NF85-F1
#
_cell.length_a   1.000
_cell.length_b   1.000
_cell.length_c   1.000
_cell.angle_alpha   90.00
_cell.angle_beta   90.00
_cell.angle_gamma   90.00
#
_symmetry.space_group_name_H-M   'P 1'
#
loop_
_entity.id
_entity.type
_entity.pdbx_description
1 polymer ?
#
loop_
_entity_poly.entity_id
_entity_poly.type
_entity_poly.pdbx_seq_one_letter_code
_entity_poly.pdbx_strand_id
1 'polypeptide(L)'
;MMQFLCWDAHEFSTPKNKDTSMTATEKDIAKTIYNEARGEGLVGMAAVGSTIQNRYHLNRSYMGGHATALSQANQIAKDIIEGKHKDTTNGATHFATSRNMFSNLERPGKFEFNQQIGKHYFFNEK
;
A
#
# COMPACT_ATOMS: atom_id res chain seq x y z
N MET A 1 -26.14 -20.34 8.73
CA MET A 1 -26.02 -20.55 7.27
C MET A 1 -25.17 -19.41 6.72
N MET A 2 -23.84 -19.56 6.77
CA MET A 2 -22.89 -18.57 6.23
C MET A 2 -22.68 -18.91 4.75
N GLN A 3 -23.15 -18.04 3.86
CA GLN A 3 -22.84 -18.14 2.44
C GLN A 3 -21.37 -17.78 2.25
N PHE A 4 -20.53 -18.78 2.03
CA PHE A 4 -19.26 -18.60 1.35
C PHE A 4 -19.59 -18.21 -0.09
N LEU A 5 -19.39 -16.94 -0.43
CA LEU A 5 -19.38 -16.53 -1.82
C LEU A 5 -18.14 -17.15 -2.45
N CYS A 6 -18.34 -18.25 -3.18
CA CYS A 6 -17.36 -18.78 -4.11
C CYS A 6 -16.99 -17.66 -5.07
N TRP A 7 -15.70 -17.30 -5.07
CA TRP A 7 -15.10 -16.44 -6.06
C TRP A 7 -15.04 -17.22 -7.37
N ASP A 8 -16.08 -17.14 -8.20
CA ASP A 8 -16.08 -17.79 -9.51
C ASP A 8 -15.01 -17.16 -10.40
N ALA A 9 -13.96 -17.92 -10.67
CA ALA A 9 -12.79 -17.52 -11.48
C ALA A 9 -13.09 -17.38 -12.98
N HIS A 10 -14.36 -17.22 -13.38
CA HIS A 10 -14.80 -17.33 -14.78
C HIS A 10 -15.13 -16.01 -15.49
N GLU A 11 -14.97 -14.85 -14.86
CA GLU A 11 -15.22 -13.55 -15.51
C GLU A 11 -13.99 -12.64 -15.65
N PHE A 12 -12.80 -13.20 -15.88
CA PHE A 12 -11.72 -12.43 -16.52
C PHE A 12 -11.89 -12.45 -18.05
N SER A 13 -12.99 -11.84 -18.53
CA SER A 13 -13.07 -11.43 -19.93
C SER A 13 -12.04 -10.33 -20.14
N THR A 14 -11.00 -10.60 -20.92
CA THR A 14 -10.06 -9.56 -21.34
C THR A 14 -10.84 -8.45 -22.04
N PRO A 15 -10.87 -7.21 -21.52
CA PRO A 15 -11.61 -6.15 -22.17
C PRO A 15 -11.02 -5.92 -23.56
N LYS A 16 -11.83 -6.17 -24.59
CA LYS A 16 -11.51 -5.82 -25.98
C LYS A 16 -11.54 -4.30 -26.11
N ASN A 17 -10.37 -3.71 -25.87
CA ASN A 17 -9.89 -2.39 -26.32
C ASN A 17 -10.83 -1.19 -26.12
N LYS A 18 -10.66 -0.47 -25.00
CA LYS A 18 -11.01 0.95 -24.84
C LYS A 18 -9.92 1.60 -24.00
N ASP A 19 -9.16 2.51 -24.61
CA ASP A 19 -8.09 3.35 -24.02
C ASP A 19 -7.34 2.74 -22.82
N THR A 20 -6.37 1.88 -23.09
CA THR A 20 -5.65 1.04 -22.12
C THR A 20 -4.58 1.81 -21.33
N SER A 21 -4.85 3.06 -20.99
CA SER A 21 -3.98 3.88 -20.15
C SER A 21 -4.49 3.84 -18.71
N MET A 22 -4.01 2.87 -17.92
CA MET A 22 -4.24 2.85 -16.47
C MET A 22 -3.95 4.24 -15.86
N THR A 23 -4.90 4.76 -15.09
CA THR A 23 -4.76 6.01 -14.33
C THR A 23 -3.61 5.90 -13.31
N ALA A 24 -3.08 7.03 -12.84
CA ALA A 24 -2.06 7.04 -11.80
C ALA A 24 -2.54 6.27 -10.55
N THR A 25 -3.78 6.52 -10.13
CA THR A 25 -4.41 5.83 -8.99
C THR A 25 -4.48 4.31 -9.18
N GLU A 26 -4.90 3.84 -10.36
CA GLU A 26 -4.97 2.39 -10.63
C GLU A 26 -3.57 1.75 -10.64
N LYS A 27 -2.56 2.46 -11.15
CA LYS A 27 -1.16 2.01 -11.12
C LYS A 27 -0.62 1.93 -9.68
N ASP A 28 -0.95 2.89 -8.83
CA ASP A 28 -0.51 2.91 -7.43
C ASP A 28 -1.14 1.77 -6.62
N ILE A 29 -2.44 1.52 -6.81
CA ILE A 29 -3.12 0.38 -6.20
C ILE A 29 -2.52 -0.94 -6.71
N ALA A 30 -2.32 -1.08 -8.02
CA ALA A 30 -1.75 -2.30 -8.60
C ALA A 30 -0.33 -2.58 -8.09
N LYS A 31 0.53 -1.55 -8.00
CA LYS A 31 1.87 -1.68 -7.43
C LYS A 31 1.85 -2.02 -5.95
N THR A 32 0.90 -1.46 -5.18
CA THR A 32 0.73 -1.80 -3.77
C THR A 32 0.41 -3.28 -3.61
N ILE A 33 -0.58 -3.80 -4.35
CA ILE A 33 -0.93 -5.23 -4.31
C ILE A 33 0.26 -6.11 -4.74
N TYR A 34 0.97 -5.72 -5.79
CA TYR A 34 2.15 -6.45 -6.28
C TYR A 34 3.26 -6.52 -5.22
N ASN A 35 3.58 -5.42 -4.55
CA ASN A 35 4.64 -5.41 -3.54
C ASN A 35 4.30 -6.26 -2.30
N GLU A 36 3.01 -6.37 -1.96
CA GLU A 36 2.54 -7.12 -0.79
C GLU A 36 2.37 -8.63 -1.06
N ALA A 37 2.09 -9.05 -2.30
CA ALA A 37 1.73 -10.44 -2.62
C ALA A 37 2.37 -10.99 -3.90
N ARG A 38 3.49 -10.41 -4.37
CA ARG A 38 4.26 -10.98 -5.49
C ARG A 38 4.72 -12.40 -5.12
N GLY A 39 4.29 -13.39 -5.89
CA GLY A 39 4.62 -14.80 -5.68
C GLY A 39 3.45 -15.68 -5.20
N GLU A 40 2.35 -15.08 -4.72
CA GLU A 40 1.20 -15.82 -4.18
C GLU A 40 0.18 -16.28 -5.25
N GLY A 41 0.43 -15.94 -6.53
CA GLY A 41 -0.51 -16.15 -7.63
C GLY A 41 -1.74 -15.24 -7.58
N LEU A 42 -2.65 -15.42 -8.54
CA LEU A 42 -3.83 -14.54 -8.70
C LEU A 42 -4.72 -14.52 -7.45
N VAL A 43 -4.93 -15.68 -6.82
CA VAL A 43 -5.79 -15.81 -5.63
C VAL A 43 -5.23 -15.06 -4.44
N GLY A 44 -3.91 -15.14 -4.19
CA GLY A 44 -3.28 -14.41 -3.09
C GLY A 44 -3.29 -12.90 -3.29
N MET A 45 -2.99 -12.43 -4.51
CA MET A 45 -3.10 -11.01 -4.86
C MET A 45 -4.53 -10.48 -4.71
N ALA A 46 -5.51 -11.27 -5.15
CA ALA A 46 -6.93 -10.97 -4.99
C ALA A 46 -7.34 -10.86 -3.51
N ALA A 47 -6.85 -11.77 -2.66
CA ALA A 47 -7.10 -11.72 -1.21
C ALA A 47 -6.54 -10.44 -0.54
N VAL A 48 -5.35 -9.97 -0.96
CA VAL A 48 -4.80 -8.69 -0.50
C VAL A 48 -5.66 -7.52 -0.99
N GLY A 49 -6.08 -7.55 -2.26
CA GLY A 49 -7.00 -6.56 -2.82
C GLY A 49 -8.32 -6.47 -2.03
N SER A 50 -8.96 -7.60 -1.75
CA SER A 50 -10.17 -7.65 -0.92
C SER A 50 -9.93 -7.11 0.49
N THR A 51 -8.77 -7.38 1.09
CA THR A 51 -8.42 -6.85 2.41
C THR A 51 -8.32 -5.32 2.41
N ILE A 52 -7.74 -4.72 1.37
CA ILE A 52 -7.69 -3.26 1.20
C ILE A 52 -9.10 -2.68 1.08
N GLN A 53 -9.95 -3.28 0.24
CA GLN A 53 -11.34 -2.85 0.05
C GLN A 53 -12.16 -2.98 1.34
N ASN A 54 -12.02 -4.10 2.04
CA ASN A 54 -12.68 -4.33 3.33
C ASN A 54 -12.26 -3.26 4.35
N ARG A 55 -10.97 -2.91 4.42
CA ARG A 55 -10.48 -1.84 5.31
C ARG A 55 -11.07 -0.48 4.99
N TYR A 56 -11.30 -0.18 3.72
CA TYR A 56 -11.98 1.06 3.30
C TYR A 56 -13.44 1.09 3.78
N HIS A 57 -14.14 -0.03 3.65
CA HIS A 57 -15.53 -0.15 4.10
C HIS A 57 -15.69 -0.34 5.62
N LEU A 58 -14.61 -0.72 6.33
CA LEU A 58 -14.62 -0.80 7.79
C LEU A 58 -14.86 0.59 8.37
N ASN A 59 -16.04 0.80 8.94
CA ASN A 59 -16.39 2.04 9.60
C ASN A 59 -15.66 2.16 10.97
N ARG A 60 -14.40 2.60 10.94
CA ARG A 60 -13.61 2.88 12.15
C ARG A 60 -14.06 4.15 12.87
N SER A 61 -14.97 4.94 12.29
CA SER A 61 -15.52 6.15 12.91
C SER A 61 -16.22 5.86 14.24
N TYR A 62 -16.84 4.68 14.39
CA TYR A 62 -17.50 4.28 15.63
C TYR A 62 -16.55 4.05 16.81
N MET A 63 -15.24 3.90 16.58
CA MET A 63 -14.23 3.71 17.63
C MET A 63 -13.39 4.97 17.89
N GLY A 64 -13.90 6.16 17.54
CA GLY A 64 -13.18 7.43 17.78
C GLY A 64 -12.18 7.79 16.67
N GLY A 65 -12.54 7.56 15.42
CA GLY A 65 -11.69 7.91 14.27
C GLY A 65 -11.28 9.39 14.29
N HIS A 66 -9.97 9.65 14.20
CA HIS A 66 -9.43 11.01 14.04
C HIS A 66 -9.78 11.55 12.64
N ALA A 67 -10.94 12.21 12.50
CA ALA A 67 -11.39 12.81 11.24
C ALA A 67 -10.33 13.74 10.60
N THR A 68 -9.53 14.40 11.44
CA THR A 68 -8.39 15.24 11.00
C THR A 68 -7.30 14.43 10.31
N ALA A 69 -6.94 13.26 10.84
CA ALA A 69 -5.91 12.40 10.26
C ALA A 69 -6.35 11.83 8.90
N LEU A 70 -7.63 11.45 8.76
CA LEU A 70 -8.18 11.02 7.47
C LEU A 70 -8.16 12.17 6.44
N SER A 71 -8.53 13.38 6.86
CA SER A 71 -8.46 14.56 5.99
C SER A 71 -7.03 14.86 5.53
N GLN A 72 -6.05 14.80 6.43
CA GLN A 72 -4.63 14.95 6.11
C GLN A 72 -4.16 13.86 5.13
N ALA A 73 -4.52 12.60 5.37
CA ALA A 73 -4.19 11.50 4.46
C ALA A 73 -4.80 11.71 3.07
N ASN A 74 -6.04 12.17 2.98
CA ASN A 74 -6.69 12.49 1.71
C ASN A 74 -5.98 13.62 0.96
N GLN A 75 -5.50 14.65 1.66
CA GLN A 75 -4.74 15.72 1.02
C GLN A 75 -3.41 15.21 0.47
N ILE A 76 -2.66 14.44 1.26
CA ILE A 76 -1.39 13.84 0.83
C ILE A 76 -1.60 12.93 -0.39
N ALA A 77 -2.66 12.11 -0.38
CA ALA A 77 -2.99 11.24 -1.51
C ALA A 77 -3.28 12.04 -2.80
N LYS A 78 -4.00 13.16 -2.70
CA LYS A 78 -4.21 14.06 -3.85
C LYS A 78 -2.91 14.65 -4.34
N ASP A 79 -2.06 15.14 -3.44
CA ASP A 79 -0.77 15.72 -3.81
C ASP A 79 0.13 14.70 -4.52
N ILE A 80 0.09 13.41 -4.11
CA ILE A 80 0.83 12.33 -4.78
C ILE A 80 0.31 12.12 -6.20
N ILE A 81 -1.01 11.98 -6.36
CA ILE A 81 -1.66 11.77 -7.67
C ILE A 81 -1.39 12.94 -8.62
N GLU A 82 -1.38 14.17 -8.10
CA GLU A 82 -1.10 15.39 -8.87
C GLU A 82 0.41 15.63 -9.10
N GLY A 83 1.29 14.79 -8.55
CA GLY A 83 2.75 14.96 -8.65
C GLY A 83 3.31 16.15 -7.87
N LYS A 84 2.54 16.70 -6.93
CA LYS A 84 2.91 17.82 -6.07
C LYS A 84 3.56 17.38 -4.75
N HIS A 85 3.42 16.11 -4.38
CA HIS A 85 3.95 15.59 -3.13
C HIS A 85 5.48 15.60 -3.15
N LYS A 86 6.08 16.38 -2.24
CA LYS A 86 7.52 16.43 -2.05
C LYS A 86 7.95 15.28 -1.14
N ASP A 87 8.93 14.50 -1.59
CA ASP A 87 9.56 13.50 -0.75
C ASP A 87 10.24 14.15 0.47
N THR A 88 9.87 13.67 1.66
CA THR A 88 10.41 14.11 2.96
C THR A 88 11.33 13.06 3.59
N THR A 89 11.49 11.91 2.93
CA THR A 89 12.18 10.73 3.44
C THR A 89 13.61 10.60 2.92
N ASN A 90 14.06 11.52 2.06
CA ASN A 90 15.35 11.47 1.40
C ASN A 90 15.56 10.16 0.61
N GLY A 91 14.55 9.74 -0.14
CA GLY A 91 14.59 8.55 -0.99
C GLY A 91 14.43 7.22 -0.24
N ALA A 92 13.88 7.22 0.98
CA ALA A 92 13.70 5.98 1.73
C ALA A 92 12.72 5.04 1.03
N THR A 93 13.09 3.77 0.96
CA THR A 93 12.27 2.72 0.34
C THR A 93 11.54 1.87 1.37
N HIS A 94 11.99 1.90 2.63
CA HIS A 94 11.45 1.08 3.71
C HIS A 94 11.24 1.89 4.99
N PHE A 95 10.25 1.51 5.80
CA PHE A 95 10.01 2.12 7.11
C PHE A 95 9.61 1.07 8.16
N ALA A 96 9.90 1.37 9.43
CA ALA A 96 9.56 0.52 10.58
C ALA A 96 9.13 1.37 11.78
N THR A 97 8.33 0.79 12.67
CA THR A 97 8.00 1.42 13.98
C THR A 97 9.05 1.13 15.06
N SER A 98 10.02 0.27 14.77
CA SER A 98 11.11 -0.10 15.66
C SER A 98 12.45 0.07 14.95
N ARG A 99 13.41 0.73 15.60
CA ARG A 99 14.77 0.92 15.05
C ARG A 99 15.45 -0.40 14.73
N ASN A 100 15.18 -1.44 15.52
CA ASN A 100 15.90 -2.70 15.43
C ASN A 100 15.30 -3.67 14.40
N MET A 101 14.18 -3.32 13.74
CA MET A 101 13.47 -4.21 12.81
C MET A 101 14.35 -4.69 11.65
N PHE A 102 15.26 -3.84 11.17
CA PHE A 102 16.19 -4.18 10.08
C PHE A 102 17.64 -4.36 10.55
N SER A 103 17.91 -4.41 11.85
CA SER A 103 19.27 -4.51 12.40
C SER A 103 20.08 -5.70 11.84
N ASN A 104 19.41 -6.83 11.61
CA ASN A 104 20.02 -8.02 11.01
C ASN A 104 20.29 -7.89 9.50
N LEU A 105 19.63 -6.94 8.82
CA LEU A 105 19.81 -6.67 7.40
C LEU A 105 20.71 -5.44 7.14
N GLU A 106 20.93 -4.60 8.15
CA GLU A 106 21.97 -3.56 8.13
C GLU A 106 23.38 -4.14 8.17
N ARG A 107 23.60 -5.20 8.97
CA ARG A 107 24.90 -5.90 9.06
C ARG A 107 25.41 -6.47 7.73
N PRO A 108 24.58 -7.12 6.89
CA PRO A 108 24.98 -7.50 5.55
C PRO A 108 24.96 -6.33 4.55
N GLY A 109 24.69 -5.10 4.98
CA GLY A 109 24.70 -3.90 4.15
C GLY A 109 23.52 -3.77 3.20
N LYS A 110 22.45 -4.57 3.36
CA LYS A 110 21.28 -4.52 2.48
C LYS A 110 20.40 -3.30 2.74
N PHE A 111 20.32 -2.89 4.00
CA PHE A 111 19.62 -1.68 4.39
C PHE A 111 20.55 -0.73 5.12
N GLU A 112 20.31 0.56 4.97
CA GLU A 112 20.98 1.61 5.72
C GLU A 112 19.94 2.52 6.34
N PHE A 113 20.10 2.79 7.63
CA PHE A 113 19.25 3.76 8.31
C PHE A 113 19.46 5.15 7.71
N ASN A 114 18.34 5.78 7.35
CA ASN A 114 18.31 7.11 6.77
C ASN A 114 17.99 8.14 7.85
N GLN A 115 16.75 8.12 8.38
CA GLN A 115 16.28 9.10 9.35
C GLN A 115 15.09 8.60 10.16
N GLN A 116 14.71 9.32 11.22
CA GLN A 116 13.49 9.09 11.97
C GLN A 116 12.53 10.27 11.80
N ILE A 117 11.28 10.02 11.40
CA ILE A 117 10.20 11.02 11.36
C ILE A 117 9.06 10.54 12.26
N GLY A 118 8.77 11.29 13.32
CA GLY A 118 7.80 10.87 14.34
C GLY A 118 8.17 9.52 14.97
N LYS A 119 7.25 8.56 14.91
CA LYS A 119 7.47 7.19 15.44
C LYS A 119 8.04 6.21 14.41
N HIS A 120 8.34 6.66 13.20
CA HIS A 120 8.81 5.81 12.11
C HIS A 120 10.29 6.03 11.82
N TYR A 121 11.01 4.93 11.66
CA TYR A 121 12.40 4.86 11.23
C TYR A 121 12.42 4.49 9.75
N PHE A 122 13.17 5.24 8.95
CA PHE A 122 13.24 5.11 7.49
C PHE A 122 14.60 4.55 7.08
N PHE A 123 14.60 3.71 6.04
CA PHE A 123 15.78 2.98 5.57
C PHE A 123 15.86 3.04 4.05
N ASN A 124 17.09 3.11 3.55
CA ASN A 124 17.42 2.96 2.14
C ASN A 124 17.86 1.53 1.89
N GLU A 125 17.41 0.94 0.79
CA GLU A 125 17.98 -0.31 0.29
C GLU A 125 19.25 0.02 -0.51
N LYS A 126 20.33 -0.76 -0.30
CA LYS A 126 21.60 -0.62 -1.04
C LYS A 126 21.71 -1.59 -2.20
#